data_AF-A0A1L7CV66-F1
#
_entry.id   AF-A0A1L7CV66-F1
#
_cell.length_a   1.000
_cell.length_b   1.000
_cell.length_c   1.000
_cell.angle_alpha   90.00
_cell.angle_beta   90.00
_cell.angle_gamma   90.00
#
_symmetry.space_group_name_H-M   'P 1'
#
loop_
_entity.id
_entity.type
_entity.pdbx_description
1 polymer ?
#
loop_
_entity_poly.entity_id
_entity_poly.type
_entity_poly.pdbx_seq_one_letter_code
_entity_poly.pdbx_strand_id
1 'polypeptide(L)' 'MAMTLRLTPEQDAALTLLAEARGVSKQVAAAQAIAAEAARTLRGAEVRALARREVEAYRGLERRVRAARGPRPGEDPR' A
#
# COMPACT_ATOMS: atom_id res chain seq x y z
N MET A 1 -31.06 1.58 0.85
CA MET A 1 -30.68 2.71 1.75
C MET A 1 -30.16 3.83 0.87
N ALA A 2 -30.75 5.02 0.92
CA ALA A 2 -30.27 6.18 0.17
C ALA A 2 -29.20 6.90 1.01
N MET A 3 -27.98 7.00 0.47
CA MET A 3 -26.90 7.78 1.08
C MET A 3 -26.79 9.10 0.32
N THR A 4 -27.02 10.22 1.00
CA THR A 4 -26.84 11.57 0.43
C THR A 4 -25.49 12.13 0.87
N LEU A 5 -24.56 12.29 -0.08
CA LEU A 5 -23.28 12.95 0.15
C LEU A 5 -23.43 14.46 -0.10
N ARG A 6 -22.91 15.29 0.82
CA ARG A 6 -22.73 16.73 0.54
C ARG A 6 -21.37 16.92 -0.09
N LEU A 7 -21.34 17.43 -1.32
CA LEU A 7 -20.14 17.71 -2.08
C LEU A 7 -19.88 19.21 -2.12
N THR A 8 -18.61 19.62 -2.06
CA THR A 8 -18.22 20.96 -2.51
C THR A 8 -18.35 21.05 -4.05
N PRO A 9 -18.41 22.26 -4.63
CA PRO A 9 -18.46 22.41 -6.09
C PRO A 9 -17.30 21.71 -6.80
N GLU A 10 -16.10 21.74 -6.22
CA GLU A 10 -14.91 21.10 -6.77
C GLU A 10 -15.03 19.56 -6.74
N GLN A 11 -15.60 19.02 -5.66
CA GLN A 11 -15.84 17.58 -5.54
C GLN A 11 -16.91 17.10 -6.54
N ASP A 12 -17.98 17.87 -6.76
CA ASP A 12 -18.99 17.52 -7.76
C ASP A 12 -18.43 17.57 -9.19
N ALA A 13 -17.60 18.57 -9.50
CA ALA A 13 -16.91 18.67 -10.78
C ALA A 13 -15.97 17.47 -11.00
N ALA A 14 -15.16 17.12 -10.00
CA ALA A 14 -14.29 15.96 -10.06
C ALA A 14 -15.07 14.64 -10.21
N LEU A 15 -16.20 14.49 -9.50
CA LEU A 15 -17.06 13.32 -9.61
C LEU A 15 -17.75 13.23 -10.98
N THR A 16 -18.12 14.37 -11.56
CA THR A 16 -18.66 14.44 -12.93
C THR A 16 -17.65 13.93 -13.93
N LEU A 17 -16.43 14.47 -13.91
CA LEU A 17 -15.35 14.03 -14.81
C LEU A 17 -15.04 12.54 -14.64
N LEU A 18 -15.03 12.05 -13.41
CA LEU A 18 -14.79 10.64 -13.13
C LEU A 18 -15.89 9.72 -13.68
N ALA A 19 -17.15 10.16 -13.57
CA ALA A 19 -18.31 9.44 -14.07
C ALA A 19 -18.31 9.39 -15.60
N GLU A 20 -18.02 10.51 -16.26
CA GLU A 20 -17.89 10.62 -17.71
C GLU A 20 -16.74 9.75 -18.23
N ALA A 21 -15.55 9.84 -17.63
CA ALA A 21 -14.39 9.04 -18.03
C ALA A 21 -14.63 7.52 -17.92
N ARG A 22 -15.55 7.10 -17.04
CA ARG A 22 -15.93 5.70 -16.84
C ARG A 22 -17.21 5.29 -17.59
N GLY A 23 -17.94 6.24 -18.18
CA GLY A 23 -19.23 5.98 -18.81
C GLY A 23 -20.32 5.49 -17.86
N VAL A 24 -20.32 5.93 -16.60
CA VAL A 24 -21.28 5.50 -15.57
C VAL A 24 -21.93 6.70 -14.86
N SER A 25 -22.95 6.46 -14.03
CA SER A 25 -23.56 7.53 -13.22
C SER A 25 -22.62 8.02 -12.11
N LYS A 26 -22.82 9.27 -11.63
CA LYS A 26 -22.08 9.83 -10.49
C LYS A 26 -22.12 8.93 -9.24
N GLN A 27 -23.27 8.32 -8.96
CA GLN A 27 -23.45 7.43 -7.82
C GLN A 27 -22.59 6.16 -7.95
N VAL A 28 -22.59 5.54 -9.13
CA VAL A 28 -21.77 4.35 -9.42
C VAL A 28 -20.30 4.71 -9.40
N ALA A 29 -19.92 5.84 -9.99
CA ALA A 29 -18.53 6.32 -10.00
C ALA A 29 -18.00 6.54 -8.58
N ALA A 30 -18.80 7.15 -7.70
CA ALA A 30 -18.46 7.37 -6.29
C ALA A 30 -18.25 6.04 -5.55
N ALA A 31 -19.20 5.11 -5.66
CA ALA A 31 -19.11 3.80 -5.02
C ALA A 31 -17.86 3.02 -5.49
N GLN A 32 -17.59 3.02 -6.80
CA GLN A 32 -16.40 2.40 -7.37
C GLN A 32 -15.11 3.09 -6.96
N ALA A 33 -15.09 4.43 -6.85
CA ALA A 33 -13.92 5.16 -6.39
C ALA A 33 -13.56 4.83 -4.94
N ILE A 34 -14.56 4.76 -4.07
CA ILE A 34 -14.40 4.35 -2.67
C ILE A 34 -13.84 2.93 -2.59
N ALA A 35 -14.46 1.99 -3.30
CA ALA A 35 -14.00 0.59 -3.33
C ALA A 35 -12.56 0.47 -3.87
N ALA A 36 -12.23 1.21 -4.93
CA ALA A 36 -10.90 1.22 -5.52
C ALA A 36 -9.84 1.76 -4.54
N GLU A 37 -10.16 2.84 -3.82
CA GLU A 37 -9.25 3.43 -2.85
C GLU A 37 -9.04 2.54 -1.63
N ALA A 38 -10.12 1.94 -1.09
CA ALA A 38 -10.02 0.96 -0.03
C ALA A 38 -9.13 -0.23 -0.44
N ALA A 39 -9.34 -0.75 -1.65
CA ALA A 39 -8.56 -1.87 -2.16
C ALA A 39 -7.08 -1.50 -2.38
N ARG A 40 -6.78 -0.28 -2.87
CA ARG A 40 -5.40 0.22 -2.95
C ARG A 40 -4.74 0.34 -1.58
N THR A 41 -5.47 0.89 -0.61
CA THR A 41 -4.99 1.07 0.76
C THR A 41 -4.64 -0.25 1.41
N LEU A 42 -5.52 -1.25 1.30
CA LEU A 42 -5.31 -2.59 1.86
C LEU A 42 -4.12 -3.29 1.20
N ARG A 43 -4.08 -3.34 -0.14
CA ARG A 43 -2.94 -3.94 -0.86
C ARG A 43 -1.61 -3.29 -0.49
N GLY A 44 -1.58 -1.96 -0.37
CA GLY A 44 -0.38 -1.24 0.06
C GLY A 44 0.06 -1.62 1.48
N ALA A 45 -0.88 -1.84 2.40
CA ALA A 45 -0.58 -2.29 3.75
C ALA A 45 -0.01 -3.72 3.77
N GLU A 46 -0.59 -4.63 3.00
CA GLU A 46 -0.12 -6.02 2.84
C GLU A 46 1.31 -6.08 2.31
N VAL A 47 1.61 -5.34 1.23
CA VAL A 47 2.95 -5.27 0.65
C VAL A 47 3.97 -4.74 1.66
N ARG A 48 3.63 -3.68 2.40
CA ARG A 48 4.51 -3.14 3.45
C ARG A 48 4.74 -4.13 4.59
N ALA A 49 3.72 -4.86 4.99
CA ALA A 49 3.83 -5.89 6.02
C ALA A 49 4.73 -7.05 5.57
N LEU A 50 4.53 -7.52 4.33
CA LEU A 50 5.35 -8.55 3.72
C LEU A 50 6.81 -8.10 3.62
N ALA A 51 7.07 -6.91 3.07
CA ALA A 51 8.42 -6.37 2.93
C ALA A 51 9.15 -6.29 4.28
N ARG A 52 8.48 -5.81 5.34
CA ARG A 52 9.06 -5.77 6.69
C ARG A 52 9.44 -7.17 7.19
N ARG A 53 8.55 -8.16 7.02
CA ARG A 53 8.81 -9.55 7.43
C ARG A 53 10.02 -10.12 6.72
N GLU A 54 10.07 -9.97 5.40
CA GLU A 54 11.13 -10.55 4.59
C GLU A 54 12.49 -9.89 4.88
N VAL A 55 12.54 -8.55 4.96
CA VAL A 55 13.78 -7.83 5.30
C VAL A 55 14.34 -8.31 6.64
N GLU A 56 13.50 -8.48 7.66
CA GLU A 56 13.95 -8.99 8.96
C GLU A 56 14.41 -10.46 8.91
N ALA A 57 13.71 -11.29 8.14
CA ALA A 57 14.12 -12.68 7.93
C ALA A 57 15.48 -12.80 7.24
N TYR A 58 15.70 -12.04 6.17
CA TYR A 58 16.98 -11.99 5.45
C TYR A 58 18.10 -11.46 6.34
N ARG A 59 17.88 -10.38 7.09
CA ARG A 59 18.86 -9.87 8.07
C ARG A 59 19.21 -10.94 9.11
N GLY A 60 18.23 -11.69 9.59
CA GLY A 60 18.45 -12.82 10.50
C GLY A 60 19.34 -13.90 9.89
N LEU A 61 19.08 -14.26 8.62
CA LEU A 61 19.90 -15.21 7.89
C LEU A 61 21.33 -14.70 7.69
N GLU A 62 21.50 -13.46 7.26
CA GLU A 62 22.82 -12.83 7.06
C GLU A 62 23.64 -12.84 8.35
N ARG A 63 23.03 -12.49 9.50
CA ARG A 63 23.68 -12.57 10.81
C ARG A 63 24.15 -14.00 11.13
N ARG A 64 23.31 -15.01 10.88
CA ARG A 64 23.68 -16.42 11.12
C ARG A 64 24.82 -16.89 10.21
N VAL A 65 24.75 -16.57 8.91
CA VAL A 65 25.80 -16.94 7.96
C VAL A 65 27.13 -16.26 8.32
N ARG A 66 27.10 -14.98 8.70
CA ARG A 66 28.29 -14.26 9.18
C ARG A 66 28.87 -14.91 10.44
N ALA A 67 28.04 -15.24 11.42
CA ALA A 67 28.48 -15.90 12.65
C ALA A 67 29.10 -17.28 12.38
N ALA A 68 28.48 -18.09 11.51
CA ALA A 68 28.95 -19.43 11.18
C ALA A 68 30.28 -19.43 10.40
N ARG A 69 30.57 -18.37 9.63
CA ARG A 69 31.85 -18.24 8.91
C ARG A 69 33.03 -17.89 9.83
N GLY A 70 32.78 -17.59 11.11
CA GLY A 70 33.79 -17.09 12.04
C GLY A 70 34.30 -15.69 11.66
N PRO A 71 35.08 -15.03 12.52
CA PRO A 71 35.75 -13.78 12.16
C PRO A 71 36.64 -14.02 10.94
N ARG A 72 36.67 -13.06 10.00
CA ARG A 72 37.62 -13.17 8.89
C ARG A 72 39.04 -13.20 9.47
N PRO A 73 39.98 -13.99 8.92
CA PRO A 73 41.37 -13.90 9.33
C PRO A 73 41.84 -12.45 9.10
N GLY A 74 42.08 -11.71 10.20
CA GLY A 74 42.51 -10.30 10.17
C GLY A 74 41.55 -9.26 10.79
N GLU A 75 40.33 -9.61 11.24
CA GLU A 75 39.53 -8.72 12.10
C GLU A 75 40.05 -8.81 13.55
N ASP A 76 41.03 -7.96 13.86
CA ASP A 76 41.57 -7.73 15.21
C ASP A 76 40.48 -7.11 16.12
N PRO A 77 40.12 -7.73 17.26
CA PRO A 77 39.23 -7.12 18.23
C PRO A 77 40.02 -6.11 19.06
N ARG A 78 39.98 -4.84 18.65
CA ARG A 78 40.41 -3.71 19.50
C ARG A 78 39.22 -3.12 20.24
#